data_AF-A0A958MV31-F1
#
_entry.id   AF-A0A958MV31-F1
#
_cell.length_a   1.000
_cell.length_b   1.000
_cell.length_c   1.000
_cell.angle_alpha   90.00
_cell.angle_beta   90.00
_cell.angle_gamma   90.00
#
_symmetry.space_group_name_H-M   'P 1'
#
loop_
_entity.id
_entity.type
_entity.pdbx_description
1 polymer ?
#
loop_
_entity_poly.entity_id
_entity_poly.type
_entity_poly.pdbx_seq_one_letter_code
_entity_poly.pdbx_strand_id
1 'polypeptide(L)'
;QEVNNMAYRLAMTMPDCLHKTIESVRKKKMAHWQKNSETNRSWLALNMMTEARAGFRAFNEGPKDNREVDFLELRRKLADAHPWNDDLYRAIMPS
;
A
#
# COMPACT_ATOMS: atom_id res chain seq x y z
N GLN A 1 -1.02 -6.14 31.66
CA GLN A 1 -2.12 -6.88 32.31
C GLN A 1 -3.48 -6.56 31.70
N GLU A 2 -3.80 -5.29 31.42
CA GLU A 2 -5.13 -4.86 30.96
C GLU A 2 -5.70 -5.57 29.72
N VAL A 3 -4.88 -5.84 28.70
CA VAL A 3 -5.32 -6.58 27.49
C VAL A 3 -5.82 -7.98 27.86
N ASN A 4 -5.11 -8.67 28.78
CA ASN A 4 -5.49 -10.01 29.24
C ASN A 4 -6.77 -9.96 30.07
N ASN A 5 -6.92 -8.96 30.95
CA ASN A 5 -8.14 -8.77 31.74
C ASN A 5 -9.36 -8.51 30.84
N MET A 6 -9.20 -7.70 29.80
CA MET A 6 -10.26 -7.46 28.80
C MET A 6 -10.60 -8.73 28.01
N ALA A 7 -9.59 -9.45 27.51
CA ALA A 7 -9.79 -10.69 26.78
C ALA A 7 -10.51 -11.74 27.64
N TYR A 8 -10.12 -11.89 28.91
CA TYR A 8 -10.79 -12.77 29.86
C TYR A 8 -12.27 -12.38 30.05
N ARG A 9 -12.58 -11.10 30.24
CA ARG A 9 -13.96 -10.62 30.36
C ARG A 9 -14.82 -10.93 29.13
N LEU A 10 -14.26 -10.79 27.93
CA LEU A 10 -14.96 -11.14 26.69
C LEU A 10 -15.17 -12.66 26.59
N ALA A 11 -14.17 -13.47 26.96
CA ALA A 11 -14.25 -14.93 26.95
C ALA A 11 -15.32 -15.48 27.91
N MET A 12 -15.65 -14.75 28.98
CA MET A 12 -16.71 -15.11 29.93
C MET A 12 -18.13 -14.74 29.47
N THR A 13 -18.32 -14.25 28.25
CA THR A 13 -19.66 -13.98 27.67
C THR A 13 -20.20 -15.17 26.86
N MET A 14 -21.46 -15.12 26.44
CA MET A 14 -22.02 -16.15 25.55
C MET A 14 -21.31 -16.09 24.18
N PRO A 15 -20.63 -17.17 23.75
CA PRO A 15 -19.69 -17.14 22.63
C PRO A 15 -20.33 -16.72 21.30
N ASP A 16 -21.51 -17.26 20.97
CA ASP A 16 -22.20 -16.93 19.71
C ASP A 16 -22.74 -15.50 19.68
N CYS A 17 -23.17 -14.97 20.83
CA CYS A 17 -23.63 -13.59 20.94
C CYS A 17 -22.47 -12.59 20.80
N LEU A 18 -21.32 -12.90 21.40
CA LEU A 18 -20.11 -12.11 21.23
C LEU A 18 -19.65 -12.12 19.77
N HIS A 19 -19.63 -13.30 19.14
CA HIS A 19 -19.30 -13.43 17.72
C HIS A 19 -20.20 -12.55 16.85
N LYS A 20 -21.52 -12.69 16.99
CA LYS A 20 -22.50 -11.86 16.26
C LYS A 20 -22.31 -10.37 16.50
N THR A 21 -21.93 -9.96 17.72
CA THR A 21 -21.65 -8.55 18.05
C THR A 21 -20.45 -8.04 17.28
N ILE A 22 -19.34 -8.78 17.27
CA ILE A 22 -18.13 -8.44 16.54
C ILE A 22 -18.42 -8.35 15.04
N GLU A 23 -19.11 -9.34 14.48
CA GLU A 23 -19.51 -9.32 13.07
C GLU A 23 -20.39 -8.11 12.73
N SER A 24 -21.36 -7.80 13.57
CA SER A 24 -22.28 -6.68 13.37
C SER A 24 -21.56 -5.33 13.36
N VAL A 25 -20.60 -5.14 14.27
CA VAL A 25 -19.75 -3.94 14.29
C VAL A 25 -18.90 -3.85 13.01
N ARG A 26 -18.43 -4.98 12.47
CA ARG A 26 -17.61 -5.01 11.25
C ARG A 26 -18.39 -4.72 9.97
N LYS A 27 -19.72 -4.92 9.94
CA LYS A 27 -20.54 -4.79 8.71
C LYS A 27 -20.30 -3.47 7.96
N LYS A 28 -20.30 -2.33 8.67
CA LYS A 28 -20.08 -1.02 8.04
C LYS A 28 -18.71 -0.94 7.37
N LYS A 29 -17.64 -1.34 8.08
CA LYS A 29 -16.28 -1.36 7.52
C LYS A 29 -16.17 -2.32 6.34
N MET A 30 -16.79 -3.49 6.43
CA MET A 30 -16.78 -4.49 5.36
C MET A 30 -17.45 -3.97 4.08
N ALA A 31 -18.58 -3.26 4.18
CA ALA A 31 -19.24 -2.67 3.02
C ALA A 31 -18.33 -1.68 2.26
N HIS A 32 -17.65 -0.79 2.99
CA HIS A 32 -16.68 0.13 2.38
C HIS A 32 -15.43 -0.59 1.86
N TRP A 33 -14.93 -1.58 2.61
CA TRP A 33 -13.79 -2.40 2.19
C TRP A 33 -14.06 -3.08 0.85
N GLN A 34 -15.20 -3.77 0.72
CA GLN A 34 -15.55 -4.46 -0.52
C GLN A 34 -15.78 -3.50 -1.69
N LYS A 35 -16.38 -2.32 -1.43
CA LYS A 35 -16.56 -1.30 -2.47
C LYS A 35 -15.22 -0.78 -3.02
N ASN A 36 -14.18 -0.74 -2.19
CA ASN A 36 -12.90 -0.13 -2.54
C ASN A 36 -11.80 -1.15 -2.88
N SER A 37 -12.01 -2.44 -2.62
CA SER A 37 -10.97 -3.47 -2.72
C SER A 37 -10.44 -3.60 -4.15
N GLU A 38 -11.32 -3.56 -5.15
CA GLU A 38 -10.98 -3.73 -6.56
C GLU A 38 -10.10 -2.59 -7.09
N THR A 39 -10.50 -1.35 -6.81
CA THR A 39 -9.76 -0.16 -7.26
C THR A 39 -8.42 -0.07 -6.56
N ASN A 40 -8.37 -0.36 -5.25
CA ASN A 40 -7.13 -0.32 -4.49
C ASN A 40 -6.16 -1.43 -4.90
N ARG A 41 -6.65 -2.63 -5.24
CA ARG A 41 -5.81 -3.71 -5.78
C ARG A 41 -5.20 -3.32 -7.11
N SER A 42 -6.00 -2.75 -8.01
CA SER A 42 -5.54 -2.27 -9.31
C SER A 42 -4.52 -1.16 -9.17
N TRP A 43 -4.79 -0.19 -8.30
CA TRP A 43 -3.86 0.90 -7.98
C TRP A 43 -2.54 0.38 -7.41
N LEU A 44 -2.59 -0.55 -6.46
CA LEU A 44 -1.39 -1.14 -5.87
C LEU A 44 -0.55 -1.87 -6.92
N ALA A 45 -1.18 -2.68 -7.78
CA ALA A 45 -0.48 -3.42 -8.82
C ALA A 45 0.18 -2.48 -9.84
N LEU A 46 -0.54 -1.45 -10.29
CA LEU A 46 -0.02 -0.45 -11.21
C LEU A 46 1.17 0.26 -10.59
N ASN A 47 1.02 0.82 -9.39
CA ASN A 47 2.01 1.71 -8.82
C ASN A 47 3.26 0.98 -8.27
N MET A 48 3.08 -0.17 -7.62
CA MET A 48 4.21 -0.92 -7.03
C MET A 48 5.15 -1.50 -8.10
N MET A 49 4.64 -1.76 -9.31
CA MET A 49 5.46 -2.22 -10.44
C MET A 49 6.09 -1.07 -11.23
N THR A 50 5.75 0.18 -10.93
CA THR A 50 6.10 1.35 -11.75
C THR A 50 6.65 2.49 -10.89
N GLU A 51 5.87 3.55 -10.64
CA GLU A 51 6.37 4.78 -10.01
C GLU A 51 6.73 4.60 -8.54
N ALA A 52 6.02 3.76 -7.78
CA ALA A 52 6.44 3.51 -6.39
C ALA A 52 7.76 2.74 -6.33
N ARG A 53 8.02 1.81 -7.25
CA ARG A 53 9.33 1.16 -7.33
C ARG A 53 10.43 2.20 -7.58
N ALA A 54 10.20 3.17 -8.46
CA ALA A 54 11.14 4.28 -8.68
C ALA A 54 11.32 5.12 -7.41
N GLY A 55 10.21 5.51 -6.76
CA GLY A 55 10.25 6.33 -5.54
C GLY A 55 10.95 5.65 -4.36
N PHE A 56 10.69 4.37 -4.11
CA PHE A 56 11.36 3.62 -3.05
C PHE A 56 12.86 3.47 -3.30
N ARG A 57 13.27 3.27 -4.55
CA ARG A 57 14.69 3.20 -4.92
C ARG A 57 15.36 4.56 -4.78
N ALA A 58 14.76 5.63 -5.29
CA ALA A 58 15.27 6.99 -5.09
C ALA A 58 15.42 7.35 -3.60
N PHE A 59 14.47 6.93 -2.77
CA PHE A 59 14.56 7.12 -1.33
C PHE A 59 15.71 6.35 -0.67
N ASN A 60 15.95 5.10 -1.10
CA ASN A 60 16.91 4.20 -0.48
C ASN A 60 18.35 4.38 -1.02
N GLU A 61 18.49 4.54 -2.33
CA GLU A 61 19.76 4.56 -3.06
C GLU A 61 20.23 5.98 -3.40
N GLY A 62 19.31 6.97 -3.41
CA GLY A 62 19.64 8.36 -3.74
C GLY A 62 20.54 9.04 -2.68
N PRO A 63 21.32 10.05 -3.09
CA PRO A 63 22.18 10.79 -2.18
C PRO A 63 21.38 11.50 -1.07
N LYS A 64 22.06 11.88 0.01
CA LYS A 64 21.39 12.40 1.22
C LYS A 64 20.63 13.71 0.96
N ASP A 65 21.13 14.50 0.03
CA ASP A 65 20.62 15.80 -0.39
C ASP A 65 19.60 15.73 -1.54
N ASN A 66 19.54 14.62 -2.29
CA ASN A 66 18.57 14.44 -3.36
C ASN A 66 18.02 13.00 -3.44
N ARG A 67 16.71 12.87 -3.21
CA ARG A 67 15.96 11.59 -3.25
C ARG A 67 14.75 11.65 -4.15
N GLU A 68 14.70 12.65 -5.04
CA GLU A 68 13.58 12.85 -5.95
C GLU A 68 13.82 12.12 -7.27
N VAL A 69 12.79 11.43 -7.77
CA VAL A 69 12.81 10.79 -9.09
C VAL A 69 12.62 11.86 -10.16
N ASP A 70 13.37 11.80 -11.26
CA ASP A 70 13.10 12.66 -12.42
C ASP A 70 11.83 12.20 -13.16
N PHE A 71 10.69 12.76 -12.76
CA PHE A 71 9.40 12.48 -13.39
C PHE A 71 9.24 13.10 -14.78
N LEU A 72 10.07 14.07 -15.18
CA LEU A 72 10.06 14.61 -16.54
C LEU A 72 10.74 13.63 -17.49
N GLU A 73 11.90 13.10 -17.10
CA GLU A 73 12.62 12.08 -17.86
C GLU A 73 11.83 10.76 -17.94
N LEU A 74 11.16 10.36 -16.85
CA LEU A 74 10.24 9.22 -16.87
C LEU A 74 9.17 9.39 -17.97
N ARG A 75 8.51 10.54 -18.04
CA ARG A 75 7.46 10.79 -19.03
C ARG A 75 8.01 10.79 -20.46
N ARG A 76 9.21 11.31 -20.68
CA ARG A 76 9.89 11.27 -21.99
C ARG A 76 10.17 9.82 -22.41
N LYS A 77 10.77 9.03 -21.53
CA LYS A 77 11.06 7.61 -21.79
C LYS A 77 9.81 6.79 -22.05
N LEU A 78 8.73 7.03 -21.31
CA LEU A 78 7.44 6.36 -21.56
C LEU A 78 6.81 6.79 -22.89
N ALA A 79 6.96 8.06 -23.29
CA ALA A 79 6.50 8.53 -24.61
C ALA A 79 7.25 7.83 -25.75
N ASP A 80 8.52 7.49 -25.54
CA ASP A 80 9.33 6.68 -26.45
C ASP A 80 9.06 5.16 -26.33
N ALA A 81 7.98 4.76 -25.64
CA ALA A 81 7.59 3.37 -25.38
C ALA A 81 8.67 2.53 -24.68
N HIS A 82 9.54 3.16 -23.88
CA HIS A 82 10.55 2.45 -23.11
C HIS A 82 9.88 1.56 -22.04
N PRO A 83 10.25 0.27 -21.92
CA PRO A 83 9.63 -0.62 -20.95
C PRO A 83 10.06 -0.30 -19.51
N TRP A 84 9.26 -0.72 -18.54
CA TRP A 84 9.60 -0.66 -17.10
C TRP A 84 10.66 -1.70 -16.73
N ASN A 85 11.90 -1.45 -17.13
CA ASN A 85 13.09 -2.26 -16.84
C ASN A 85 14.10 -1.49 -15.97
N ASP A 86 15.19 -2.14 -15.60
CA ASP A 86 16.22 -1.53 -14.74
C ASP A 86 16.97 -0.37 -15.42
N ASP A 87 16.98 -0.30 -16.76
CA ASP A 87 17.55 0.83 -17.51
C ASP A 87 16.71 2.09 -17.33
N LEU A 88 15.39 1.98 -17.44
CA LEU A 88 14.47 3.08 -17.14
C LEU A 88 14.68 3.60 -15.72
N TYR A 89 14.72 2.69 -14.74
CA TYR A 89 14.92 3.08 -13.34
C TYR A 89 16.24 3.80 -13.15
N ARG A 90 17.35 3.30 -13.72
CA ARG A 90 18.66 3.98 -13.62
C ARG A 90 18.64 5.37 -14.25
N ALA A 91 17.94 5.55 -15.37
CA ALA A 91 17.88 6.83 -16.08
C ALA A 91 17.12 7.93 -15.31
N ILE A 92 16.19 7.55 -14.42
CA ILE A 92 15.34 8.49 -13.66
C ILE A 92 15.77 8.63 -12.20
N MET A 93 16.83 7.94 -11.77
CA MET A 93 17.36 8.04 -10.41
C MET A 93 17.94 9.44 -10.16
N PRO A 94 17.84 9.95 -8.92
CA PRO A 94 18.56 11.15 -8.53
C PRO A 94 20.07 10.92 -8.70
N SER A 95 20.71 11.84 -9.40
CA SER A 95 22.17 11.98 -9.50
C SER A 95 22.76 12.61 -8.25
#